data_AF-A0A6C0GED5-F1
#
_entry.id   AF-A0A6C0GED5-F1
#
_cell.length_a   1.000
_cell.length_b   1.000
_cell.length_c   1.000
_cell.angle_alpha   90.00
_cell.angle_beta   90.00
_cell.angle_gamma   90.00
#
_symmetry.space_group_name_H-M   'P 1'
#
loop_
_entity.id
_entity.type
_entity.pdbx_description
1 polymer ?
#
loop_
_entity_poly.entity_id
_entity_poly.type
_entity_poly.pdbx_seq_one_letter_code
_entity_poly.pdbx_strand_id
1 'polypeptide(L)'
;MLGLPKLSLHLTHKDVYLSYFKSTSVAAAIDLMLAGEKLSLEEDGSTLTNAKGKKVVTLSKEFQKRIKQQIRAGYQIKDMEANFIVYWKDPEDTKEYKILLPKLMLSKHH
;
A
#
# COMPACT_ATOMS: atom_id res chain seq x y z
N MET A 1 -18.98 -23.68 -13.07
CA MET A 1 -17.93 -22.71 -13.43
C MET A 1 -17.08 -22.47 -12.18
N LEU A 2 -15.87 -23.01 -12.09
CA LEU A 2 -15.00 -22.77 -10.93
C LEU A 2 -14.58 -21.29 -10.94
N GLY A 3 -14.82 -20.57 -9.84
CA GLY A 3 -14.41 -19.18 -9.71
C GLY A 3 -12.88 -19.04 -9.77
N LEU A 4 -12.41 -17.96 -10.39
CA LEU A 4 -10.97 -17.68 -10.50
C LEU A 4 -10.32 -17.47 -9.12
N PRO A 5 -9.05 -17.89 -8.91
CA PRO A 5 -8.33 -17.63 -7.66
C PRO A 5 -8.24 -16.13 -7.36
N LYS A 6 -8.60 -15.76 -6.12
CA LYS A 6 -8.50 -14.39 -5.59
C LYS A 6 -7.64 -14.38 -4.34
N LEU A 7 -6.78 -13.37 -4.22
CA LEU A 7 -5.90 -13.17 -3.07
C LEU A 7 -6.11 -11.77 -2.51
N SER A 8 -6.33 -11.68 -1.19
CA SER A 8 -6.39 -10.41 -0.47
C SER A 8 -5.13 -10.25 0.38
N LEU A 9 -4.36 -9.20 0.12
CA LEU A 9 -3.13 -8.89 0.83
C LEU A 9 -3.37 -7.66 1.70
N HIS A 10 -3.44 -7.87 3.01
CA HIS A 10 -3.47 -6.78 3.99
C HIS A 10 -2.03 -6.42 4.36
N LEU A 11 -1.58 -5.24 3.96
CA LEU A 11 -0.20 -4.81 4.20
C LEU A 11 -0.02 -4.42 5.66
N THR A 12 1.19 -4.63 6.14
CA THR A 12 1.64 -4.29 7.49
C THR A 12 2.75 -3.23 7.43
N HIS A 13 3.21 -2.76 8.59
CA HIS A 13 4.35 -1.83 8.67
C HIS A 13 5.62 -2.36 7.98
N LYS A 14 5.79 -3.68 7.82
CA LYS A 14 6.94 -4.29 7.12
C LYS A 14 6.83 -4.20 5.59
N ASP A 15 5.63 -3.97 5.07
CA ASP A 15 5.35 -3.95 3.63
C ASP A 15 5.43 -2.54 3.03
N VAL A 16 5.68 -1.52 3.86
CA VAL A 16 5.79 -0.11 3.46
C VAL A 16 7.15 0.49 3.86
N TYR A 17 7.57 1.53 3.16
CA TYR A 17 8.79 2.28 3.49
C TYR A 17 8.47 3.30 4.59
N LEU A 18 8.74 2.95 5.84
CA LEU A 18 8.32 3.72 7.02
C LEU A 18 8.84 5.16 7.05
N SER A 19 10.10 5.40 6.65
CA SER A 19 10.66 6.75 6.63
C SER A 19 9.96 7.70 5.64
N TYR A 20 9.20 7.17 4.68
CA TYR A 20 8.38 7.97 3.76
C TYR A 20 7.32 8.78 4.49
N PHE A 21 6.75 8.22 5.56
CA PHE A 21 5.68 8.84 6.36
C PHE A 21 6.18 9.93 7.30
N LYS A 22 7.51 10.14 7.42
CA LYS A 22 8.07 11.28 8.15
C LYS A 22 7.85 12.62 7.43
N SER A 23 7.48 12.58 6.15
CA SER A 23 7.17 13.78 5.38
C SER A 23 5.84 14.39 5.81
N THR A 24 5.83 15.69 6.14
CA THR A 24 4.62 16.43 6.49
C THR A 24 3.60 16.48 5.35
N SER A 25 4.05 16.46 4.10
CA SER A 25 3.17 16.44 2.92
C SER A 25 2.43 15.10 2.79
N VAL A 26 3.10 13.99 3.15
CA VAL A 26 2.49 12.65 3.16
C VAL A 26 1.51 12.56 4.31
N ALA A 27 1.89 13.03 5.51
CA ALA A 27 1.00 13.09 6.66
C ALA A 27 -0.29 13.86 6.34
N ALA A 28 -0.18 15.05 5.73
CA ALA A 28 -1.35 15.83 5.30
C ALA A 28 -2.19 15.13 4.22
N ALA A 29 -1.55 14.36 3.32
CA ALA A 29 -2.26 13.62 2.28
C ALA A 29 -3.09 12.44 2.82
N ILE A 30 -2.65 11.83 3.92
CA ILE A 30 -3.36 10.69 4.55
C ILE A 30 -4.31 11.11 5.67
N ASP A 31 -4.18 12.32 6.23
CA ASP A 31 -4.96 12.76 7.40
C ASP A 31 -6.48 12.76 7.19
N LEU A 32 -6.91 12.99 5.94
CA LEU A 32 -8.30 13.08 5.53
C LEU A 32 -8.80 11.82 4.81
N MET A 33 -7.99 10.77 4.74
CA MET A 33 -8.36 9.55 4.03
C MET A 33 -9.22 8.64 4.90
N LEU A 34 -10.19 8.00 4.25
CA LEU A 34 -11.05 6.99 4.84
C LEU A 34 -10.66 5.59 4.36
N ALA A 35 -10.95 4.58 5.18
CA ALA A 35 -10.82 3.19 4.78
C ALA A 35 -11.73 2.89 3.57
N GLY A 36 -11.23 2.08 2.63
CA GLY A 36 -11.90 1.75 1.37
C GLY A 36 -11.63 2.74 0.23
N GLU A 37 -10.98 3.90 0.49
CA GLU A 37 -10.61 4.82 -0.59
C GLU A 37 -9.63 4.18 -1.57
N LYS A 38 -9.88 4.35 -2.87
CA LYS A 38 -9.06 3.79 -3.93
C LYS A 38 -7.68 4.40 -3.98
N LEU A 39 -6.71 3.53 -4.24
CA LEU A 39 -5.32 3.87 -4.47
C LEU A 39 -4.93 3.50 -5.90
N SER A 40 -4.05 4.31 -6.48
CA SER A 40 -3.44 4.07 -7.78
C SER A 40 -1.96 3.80 -7.62
N LEU A 41 -1.39 2.94 -8.47
CA LEU A 41 0.04 2.67 -8.51
C LEU A 41 0.68 3.61 -9.53
N GLU A 42 1.71 4.34 -9.11
CA GLU A 42 2.50 5.20 -9.98
C GLU A 42 3.31 4.37 -10.99
N GLU A 43 3.77 5.01 -12.07
CA GLU A 43 4.60 4.38 -13.10
C GLU A 43 5.91 3.79 -12.56
N ASP A 44 6.41 4.32 -11.42
CA ASP A 44 7.58 3.78 -10.72
C ASP A 44 7.36 2.36 -10.16
N GLY A 45 6.10 1.89 -10.12
CA GLY A 45 5.71 0.55 -9.69
C GLY A 45 5.86 0.31 -8.18
N SER A 46 6.03 1.36 -7.39
CA SER A 46 6.31 1.28 -5.95
C SER A 46 5.56 2.31 -5.09
N THR A 47 5.13 3.42 -5.67
CA THR A 47 4.43 4.50 -4.97
C THR A 47 2.94 4.41 -5.23
N LEU A 48 2.14 4.54 -4.17
CA LEU A 48 0.69 4.63 -4.26
C LEU A 48 0.22 6.08 -4.10
N THR A 49 -0.75 6.47 -4.91
CA THR A 49 -1.44 7.76 -4.85
C THR A 49 -2.90 7.60 -4.46
N ASN A 50 -3.45 8.60 -3.78
CA ASN A 50 -4.90 8.70 -3.56
C ASN A 50 -5.61 9.26 -4.80
N ALA A 51 -6.94 9.35 -4.76
CA ALA A 51 -7.76 9.87 -5.86
C ALA A 51 -7.43 11.33 -6.27
N LYS A 52 -6.73 12.10 -5.42
CA LYS A 52 -6.26 13.46 -5.71
C LYS A 52 -4.87 13.49 -6.33
N GLY A 53 -4.29 12.33 -6.68
CA GLY A 53 -2.93 12.20 -7.19
C GLY A 53 -1.83 12.51 -6.17
N LYS A 54 -2.18 12.58 -4.86
CA LYS A 54 -1.18 12.79 -3.81
C LYS A 54 -0.55 11.46 -3.44
N LYS A 55 0.77 11.42 -3.33
CA LYS A 55 1.53 10.24 -2.91
C LYS A 55 1.30 9.99 -1.43
N VAL A 56 0.93 8.76 -1.09
CA VAL A 56 0.46 8.39 0.25
C VAL A 56 1.21 7.21 0.85
N VAL A 57 1.77 6.32 0.01
CA VAL A 57 2.55 5.16 0.46
C VAL A 57 3.67 4.90 -0.55
N THR A 58 4.86 4.58 -0.08
CA THR A 58 5.87 3.87 -0.89
C THR A 58 6.01 2.45 -0.34
N LEU A 59 5.93 1.46 -1.21
CA LEU A 59 6.03 0.04 -0.85
C LEU A 59 7.47 -0.32 -0.46
N SER A 60 7.64 -1.19 0.54
CA SER A 60 8.96 -1.68 0.92
C SER A 60 9.58 -2.49 -0.22
N LYS A 61 10.92 -2.49 -0.33
CA LYS A 61 11.63 -3.28 -1.36
C LYS A 61 11.28 -4.76 -1.27
N GLU A 62 11.04 -5.27 -0.07
CA GLU A 62 10.69 -6.68 0.14
C GLU A 62 9.27 -6.97 -0.37
N PHE A 63 8.31 -6.08 -0.07
CA PHE A 63 6.95 -6.22 -0.62
C PHE A 63 6.94 -6.11 -2.15
N GLN A 64 7.74 -5.21 -2.73
CA GLN A 64 7.89 -5.10 -4.18
C GLN A 64 8.40 -6.41 -4.81
N LYS A 65 9.31 -7.15 -4.15
CA LYS A 65 9.72 -8.48 -4.62
C LYS A 65 8.57 -9.48 -4.50
N ARG A 66 7.88 -9.50 -3.36
CA ARG A 66 6.73 -10.38 -3.10
C ARG A 66 5.64 -10.21 -4.15
N ILE A 67 5.26 -8.97 -4.49
CA ILE A 67 4.21 -8.70 -5.47
C ILE A 67 4.66 -9.07 -6.89
N LYS A 68 5.93 -8.83 -7.25
CA LYS A 68 6.50 -9.27 -8.54
C LYS A 68 6.46 -10.79 -8.70
N GLN A 69 6.69 -11.55 -7.64
CA GLN A 69 6.54 -13.02 -7.67
C GLN A 69 5.09 -13.44 -7.93
N GLN A 70 4.11 -12.79 -7.30
CA GLN A 70 2.69 -13.06 -7.56
C GLN A 70 2.32 -12.75 -9.02
N ILE A 71 2.81 -11.63 -9.55
CA ILE A 71 2.59 -11.25 -10.95
C ILE A 71 3.18 -12.29 -11.91
N ARG A 72 4.42 -12.76 -11.66
CA ARG A 72 5.05 -13.84 -12.44
C ARG A 72 4.29 -15.16 -12.35
N ALA A 73 3.59 -15.41 -11.25
CA ALA A 73 2.72 -16.57 -11.07
C ALA A 73 1.36 -16.43 -11.77
N GLY A 74 1.13 -15.36 -12.52
CA GLY A 74 -0.08 -15.10 -13.30
C GLY A 74 -1.16 -14.28 -12.57
N TYR A 75 -0.87 -13.77 -11.36
CA TYR A 75 -1.80 -12.85 -10.70
C TYR A 75 -1.71 -11.45 -11.30
N GLN A 76 -2.81 -10.73 -11.25
CA GLN A 76 -2.88 -9.31 -11.58
C GLN A 76 -3.49 -8.57 -10.41
N ILE A 77 -2.97 -7.39 -10.11
CA ILE A 77 -3.59 -6.46 -9.16
C ILE A 77 -4.92 -5.99 -9.78
N LYS A 78 -6.01 -6.17 -9.06
CA LYS A 78 -7.36 -5.77 -9.47
C LYS A 78 -7.86 -4.56 -8.72
N ASP A 79 -7.41 -4.40 -7.48
CA ASP A 79 -7.84 -3.32 -6.63
C ASP A 79 -6.79 -3.01 -5.57
N MET A 80 -6.75 -1.74 -5.16
CA MET A 80 -5.92 -1.25 -4.09
C MET A 80 -6.71 -0.20 -3.33
N GLU A 81 -6.75 -0.33 -2.01
CA GLU A 81 -7.49 0.61 -1.18
C GLU A 81 -6.76 0.91 0.13
N ALA A 82 -7.05 2.08 0.68
CA ALA A 82 -6.70 2.41 2.04
C ALA A 82 -7.40 1.45 3.01
N ASN A 83 -6.67 0.87 3.97
CA ASN A 83 -7.25 -0.08 4.92
C ASN A 83 -7.09 0.37 6.37
N PHE A 84 -5.86 0.56 6.86
CA PHE A 84 -5.62 1.10 8.21
C PHE A 84 -4.75 2.34 8.18
N ILE A 85 -5.13 3.36 8.95
CA ILE A 85 -4.27 4.51 9.27
C ILE A 85 -3.95 4.40 10.75
N VAL A 86 -2.68 4.19 11.08
CA VAL A 86 -2.22 3.93 12.45
C VAL A 86 -1.02 4.80 12.80
N TYR A 87 -0.79 5.02 14.09
CA TYR A 87 0.44 5.63 14.55
C TYR A 87 1.54 4.57 14.68
N TRP A 88 2.68 4.84 14.09
CA TRP A 88 3.90 4.06 14.24
C TRP A 88 4.92 4.88 15.02
N LYS A 89 5.40 4.33 16.14
CA LYS A 89 6.48 4.90 16.92
C LYS A 89 7.82 4.49 16.32
N ASP A 90 8.59 5.46 15.88
CA ASP A 90 9.94 5.22 15.39
C ASP A 90 10.88 4.87 16.56
N PRO A 91 11.58 3.72 16.52
CA PRO A 91 12.52 3.35 17.56
C PRO A 91 13.75 4.27 17.66
N GLU A 92 14.11 4.99 16.60
CA GLU A 92 15.31 5.82 16.54
C GLU A 92 15.08 7.27 17.01
N ASP A 93 13.89 7.83 16.80
CA ASP A 93 13.59 9.23 17.19
C ASP A 93 12.44 9.39 18.20
N THR A 94 11.84 8.28 18.66
CA THR A 94 10.73 8.21 19.64
C THR A 94 9.45 8.94 19.25
N LYS A 95 9.38 9.53 18.06
CA LYS A 95 8.19 10.22 17.55
C LYS A 95 7.22 9.22 16.96
N GLU A 96 5.95 9.62 16.92
CA GLU A 96 4.89 8.87 16.29
C GLU A 96 4.53 9.49 14.94
N TYR A 97 4.42 8.63 13.93
CA TYR A 97 4.06 9.01 12.58
C TYR A 97 2.79 8.27 12.17
N LYS A 98 1.82 8.98 11.59
CA LYS A 98 0.69 8.32 10.94
C LYS A 98 1.20 7.58 9.70
N ILE A 99 0.89 6.29 9.60
CA ILE A 99 1.19 5.47 8.44
C ILE A 99 -0.09 4.90 7.87
N LEU A 100 -0.16 4.85 6.54
CA LEU A 100 -1.24 4.18 5.81
C LEU A 100 -0.79 2.78 5.43
N LEU A 101 -1.59 1.79 5.82
CA LEU A 101 -1.44 0.37 5.49
C LEU A 101 -2.52 -0.03 4.49
N PRO A 102 -2.16 -0.25 3.21
CA PRO A 102 -3.12 -0.60 2.17
C PRO A 102 -3.64 -2.04 2.24
N LYS A 103 -4.71 -2.31 1.50
CA LYS A 103 -5.12 -3.66 1.11
C LYS A 103 -5.05 -3.77 -0.41
N LEU A 104 -4.47 -4.86 -0.90
CA LEU A 104 -4.39 -5.19 -2.33
C LEU A 104 -5.25 -6.43 -2.63
N MET A 105 -6.07 -6.36 -3.67
CA MET A 105 -6.80 -7.50 -4.21
C MET A 105 -6.15 -7.94 -5.51
N LEU A 106 -5.82 -9.22 -5.60
CA LEU A 106 -5.26 -9.84 -6.79
C LEU A 106 -6.21 -10.92 -7.30
N SER A 107 -6.25 -11.12 -8.61
CA SER A 107 -6.88 -12.29 -9.22
C SER A 107 -5.98 -12.89 -10.29
N LYS A 108 -6.07 -14.20 -10.47
CA LYS A 108 -5.40 -14.92 -11.55
C LYS A 108 -6.41 -15.21 -12.65
N HIS A 109 -6.14 -14.69 -13.85
CA HIS A 109 -6.89 -15.08 -15.05
C HIS A 109 -6.18 -16.29 -15.66
N HIS A 110 -6.95 -17.33 -16.03
CA HIS A 110 -6.44 -18.48 -16.77
C HIS A 110 -6.31 -18.15 -18.25
#